data_AF-A0A8J7W5I7-F1
#
_entry.id   AF-A0A8J7W5I7-F1
#
_cell.length_a   1.000
_cell.length_b   1.000
_cell.length_c   1.000
_cell.angle_alpha   90.00
_cell.angle_beta   90.00
_cell.angle_gamma   90.00
#
_symmetry.space_group_name_H-M   'P 1'
#
loop_
_entity.id
_entity.type
_entity.pdbx_description
1 polymer ?
#
loop_
_entity_poly.entity_id
_entity_poly.type
_entity_poly.pdbx_seq_one_letter_code
_entity_poly.pdbx_strand_id
1 'polypeptide(L)'
;MDKKVRFGRRILYIMMLVLLGTGCVSAAGTADITQSDIDAGIAFCKEYPVTLQVDGKTVQAEVPPIIVKEKTLIPARAVFENMGATVTWDEGARLVEVTLGSSNVKLTIDSKTAFVDGVQKTMDVPAMIINDKTLIPVRFVAESLACSVNWDDAKRIVKISSPEVKTTTPITSITVEEQADFYRIVVQGEGIIEGYKTSAYDNPDRFGIDMKGVTLNIENSGIDSKNEIFSAIRYSQFDSKTVRLVVDLEEKVVGKVTLSSDKQSLFIDFSKKQNSIPSNPGGVTSYGHEYVDWRASGKLVVIDPGHGGKDTGSQGKENGVEILNEKDINLDVALRLNSMLKEAGVSTYILRETDKTITLYDRPALANAANGDLYISVHNNSSEGSSANGVEVYYNSKSNESDYGIYSKHLAEVAQTELVKALGIRDRGAKSEPAYAVLNKTQMPAIIIEGAFLSNPDNLKLMLTDEFREKYAYAAAKAIIQILNESVSE
;
A
#
# COMPACT_ATOMS: atom_id res chain seq x y z
N MET A 1 -23.30 71.27 28.41
CA MET A 1 -21.87 71.46 28.08
C MET A 1 -21.58 70.78 26.74
N ASP A 2 -20.38 71.04 26.22
CA ASP A 2 -19.74 70.51 25.01
C ASP A 2 -20.07 69.06 24.57
N LYS A 3 -19.98 68.68 23.28
CA LYS A 3 -19.70 69.47 22.05
C LYS A 3 -20.25 68.79 20.78
N LYS A 4 -20.91 69.61 19.95
CA LYS A 4 -20.96 69.68 18.46
C LYS A 4 -20.91 68.42 17.56
N VAL A 5 -21.47 68.40 16.33
CA VAL A 5 -22.69 68.97 15.67
C VAL A 5 -22.59 68.76 14.14
N ARG A 6 -23.56 68.00 13.56
CA ARG A 6 -24.05 68.09 12.15
C ARG A 6 -23.04 67.74 11.00
N PHE A 7 -23.43 67.57 9.72
CA PHE A 7 -24.68 67.94 9.01
C PHE A 7 -25.07 66.99 7.84
N GLY A 8 -26.35 66.58 7.79
CA GLY A 8 -27.20 66.45 6.56
C GLY A 8 -26.93 65.30 5.57
N ARG A 9 -27.89 64.71 4.83
CA ARG A 9 -29.35 64.85 4.52
C ARG A 9 -29.85 63.46 4.01
N ARG A 10 -31.13 63.06 3.79
CA ARG A 10 -32.53 63.58 3.76
C ARG A 10 -33.46 62.37 4.16
N ILE A 11 -34.71 62.49 4.67
CA ILE A 11 -36.03 62.58 3.96
C ILE A 11 -36.20 61.51 2.84
N LEU A 12 -37.19 60.57 2.81
CA LEU A 12 -38.58 60.51 3.36
C LEU A 12 -39.16 59.04 3.43
N TYR A 13 -39.92 58.68 4.50
CA TYR A 13 -41.13 57.77 4.56
C TYR A 13 -41.07 56.26 4.13
N ILE A 14 -42.00 55.34 4.50
CA ILE A 14 -42.92 55.15 5.68
C ILE A 14 -43.42 53.68 5.76
N MET A 15 -43.78 53.18 6.96
CA MET A 15 -44.58 51.94 7.29
C MET A 15 -44.10 50.55 6.76
N MET A 16 -44.56 49.37 7.23
CA MET A 16 -44.92 48.80 8.57
C MET A 16 -45.82 47.56 8.36
N LEU A 17 -45.24 46.35 8.41
CA LEU A 17 -45.89 45.04 8.66
C LEU A 17 -44.77 43.97 8.88
N VAL A 18 -44.76 42.95 9.75
CA VAL A 18 -45.65 42.33 10.78
C VAL A 18 -46.17 40.90 10.43
N LEU A 19 -45.78 39.94 11.29
CA LEU A 19 -46.19 38.53 11.50
C LEU A 19 -45.94 37.40 10.44
N LEU A 20 -44.98 36.53 10.79
CA LEU A 20 -45.05 35.07 10.97
C LEU A 20 -45.84 34.16 9.98
N GLY A 21 -45.07 33.27 9.31
CA GLY A 21 -45.19 31.80 9.40
C GLY A 21 -46.40 31.08 8.74
N THR A 22 -46.30 29.81 8.33
CA THR A 22 -45.16 28.89 8.14
C THR A 22 -45.53 27.87 7.05
N GLY A 23 -44.58 27.48 6.20
CA GLY A 23 -44.73 26.38 5.24
C GLY A 23 -43.43 25.61 5.14
N CYS A 24 -43.47 24.28 5.29
CA CYS A 24 -42.27 23.44 5.28
C CYS A 24 -41.88 23.05 3.85
N VAL A 25 -40.63 23.29 3.47
CA VAL A 25 -39.97 22.68 2.31
C VAL A 25 -38.57 22.27 2.73
N SER A 26 -38.14 21.07 2.33
CA SER A 26 -36.83 20.50 2.64
C SER A 26 -35.69 21.27 1.97
N ALA A 27 -34.75 21.79 2.75
CA ALA A 27 -33.51 22.36 2.25
C ALA A 27 -32.51 21.25 1.87
N ALA A 28 -32.63 20.72 0.65
CA ALA A 28 -31.51 20.06 -0.01
C ALA A 28 -30.46 21.13 -0.36
N GLY A 29 -29.38 21.20 0.42
CA GLY A 29 -28.34 22.22 0.24
C GLY A 29 -27.42 21.88 -0.94
N THR A 30 -27.71 22.44 -2.12
CA THR A 30 -26.75 22.43 -3.24
C THR A 30 -25.56 23.31 -2.90
N ALA A 31 -24.36 22.73 -2.93
CA ALA A 31 -23.11 23.47 -2.85
C ALA A 31 -22.76 24.03 -4.23
N ASP A 32 -23.47 25.09 -4.64
CA ASP A 32 -23.24 25.77 -5.92
C ASP A 32 -21.84 26.44 -5.96
N ILE A 33 -21.15 26.30 -7.10
CA ILE A 33 -19.85 26.95 -7.35
C ILE A 33 -20.02 28.47 -7.27
N THR A 34 -19.27 29.12 -6.41
CA THR A 34 -19.42 30.55 -6.08
C THR A 34 -18.56 31.45 -6.98
N GLN A 35 -18.87 32.75 -7.01
CA GLN A 35 -18.02 33.74 -7.69
C GLN A 35 -16.60 33.76 -7.09
N SER A 36 -16.45 33.55 -5.77
CA SER A 36 -15.13 33.45 -5.13
C SER A 36 -14.31 32.24 -5.61
N ASP A 37 -14.94 31.14 -6.03
CA ASP A 37 -14.22 29.99 -6.60
C ASP A 37 -13.73 30.28 -8.03
N ILE A 38 -14.45 31.12 -8.77
CA ILE A 38 -14.03 31.63 -10.08
C ILE A 38 -12.87 32.62 -9.89
N ASP A 39 -13.04 33.61 -9.02
CA ASP A 39 -12.06 34.66 -8.74
C ASP A 39 -10.75 34.12 -8.13
N ALA A 40 -10.81 32.99 -7.42
CA ALA A 40 -9.64 32.27 -6.88
C ALA A 40 -9.00 31.26 -7.87
N GLY A 41 -9.53 31.13 -9.11
CA GLY A 41 -8.99 30.23 -10.12
C GLY A 41 -9.21 28.73 -9.82
N ILE A 42 -10.28 28.40 -9.10
CA ILE A 42 -10.58 27.03 -8.63
C ILE A 42 -11.41 26.25 -9.67
N ALA A 43 -12.30 26.90 -10.44
CA ALA A 43 -13.10 26.19 -11.46
C ALA A 43 -13.39 27.01 -12.74
N PHE A 44 -12.60 26.81 -13.79
CA PHE A 44 -12.92 27.31 -15.14
C PHE A 44 -13.62 26.26 -16.02
N CYS A 45 -14.93 26.43 -16.28
CA CYS A 45 -15.62 25.77 -17.41
C CYS A 45 -16.98 26.35 -17.86
N LYS A 46 -17.70 27.16 -17.07
CA LYS A 46 -19.11 27.51 -17.38
C LYS A 46 -19.31 28.33 -18.68
N GLU A 47 -18.34 29.17 -19.04
CA GLU A 47 -18.36 29.95 -20.30
C GLU A 47 -17.53 29.30 -21.43
N TYR A 48 -16.55 28.47 -21.08
CA TYR A 48 -15.59 27.84 -22.00
C TYR A 48 -15.46 26.34 -21.68
N PRO A 49 -16.52 25.54 -21.95
CA PRO A 49 -16.59 24.15 -21.52
C PRO A 49 -15.49 23.30 -22.15
N VAL A 50 -14.93 22.39 -21.36
CA VAL A 50 -13.99 21.38 -21.83
C VAL A 50 -14.77 20.17 -22.34
N THR A 51 -14.47 19.74 -23.57
CA THR A 51 -15.02 18.53 -24.16
C THR A 51 -14.08 17.35 -23.95
N LEU A 52 -14.63 16.16 -23.77
CA LEU A 52 -13.87 14.91 -23.63
C LEU A 52 -13.99 14.07 -24.89
N GLN A 53 -12.87 13.51 -25.34
CA GLN A 53 -12.81 12.55 -26.44
C GLN A 53 -12.01 11.32 -26.00
N VAL A 54 -12.63 10.14 -26.06
CA VAL A 54 -12.03 8.84 -25.71
C VAL A 54 -12.02 7.96 -26.95
N ASP A 55 -10.86 7.47 -27.37
CA ASP A 55 -10.68 6.62 -28.56
C ASP A 55 -11.40 7.17 -29.81
N GLY A 56 -11.24 8.48 -30.02
CA GLY A 56 -11.85 9.23 -31.12
C GLY A 56 -13.34 9.59 -30.95
N LYS A 57 -14.04 9.07 -29.93
CA LYS A 57 -15.47 9.33 -29.68
C LYS A 57 -15.66 10.42 -28.63
N THR A 58 -16.57 11.36 -28.86
CA THR A 58 -16.94 12.36 -27.83
C THR A 58 -17.69 11.70 -26.68
N VAL A 59 -17.26 11.95 -25.45
CA VAL A 59 -17.89 11.47 -24.22
C VAL A 59 -18.77 12.57 -23.63
N GLN A 60 -20.00 12.22 -23.28
CA GLN A 60 -20.88 13.04 -22.45
C GLN A 60 -20.73 12.61 -20.98
N ALA A 61 -20.71 13.58 -20.06
CA ALA A 61 -20.54 13.34 -18.63
C ALA A 61 -21.59 14.12 -17.83
N GLU A 62 -22.11 13.50 -16.77
CA GLU A 62 -23.20 14.04 -15.93
C GLU A 62 -22.82 15.34 -15.21
N VAL A 63 -21.53 15.49 -14.89
CA VAL A 63 -20.90 16.72 -14.39
C VAL A 63 -19.82 17.10 -15.41
N PRO A 64 -19.74 18.37 -15.85
CA PRO A 64 -18.70 18.79 -16.79
C PRO A 64 -17.30 18.66 -16.17
N PRO A 65 -16.25 18.51 -16.97
CA PRO A 65 -14.88 18.68 -16.48
C PRO A 65 -14.70 20.09 -15.88
N ILE A 66 -13.71 20.24 -15.00
CA ILE A 66 -13.30 21.55 -14.48
C ILE A 66 -11.78 21.71 -14.61
N ILE A 67 -11.29 22.95 -14.56
CA ILE A 67 -9.87 23.24 -14.46
C ILE A 67 -9.58 23.82 -13.08
N VAL A 68 -8.77 23.11 -12.30
CA VAL A 68 -8.26 23.51 -10.98
C VAL A 68 -6.74 23.72 -11.11
N LYS A 69 -6.23 24.94 -10.90
CA LYS A 69 -4.77 25.23 -10.96
C LYS A 69 -4.09 24.66 -12.21
N GLU A 70 -4.64 25.00 -13.38
CA GLU A 70 -4.20 24.54 -14.73
C GLU A 70 -4.36 23.03 -15.01
N LYS A 71 -4.83 22.22 -14.06
CA LYS A 71 -5.07 20.78 -14.24
C LYS A 71 -6.54 20.53 -14.49
N THR A 72 -6.87 19.80 -15.56
CA THR A 72 -8.24 19.37 -15.84
C THR A 72 -8.62 18.17 -14.94
N LEU A 73 -9.72 18.30 -14.21
CA LEU A 73 -10.36 17.19 -13.51
C LEU A 73 -11.60 16.72 -14.29
N ILE A 74 -11.82 15.40 -14.30
CA ILE A 74 -12.87 14.71 -15.06
C ILE A 74 -13.65 13.74 -14.18
N PRO A 75 -14.96 13.49 -14.41
CA PRO A 75 -15.66 12.40 -13.74
C PRO A 75 -15.06 11.04 -14.12
N ALA A 76 -14.57 10.28 -13.15
CA ALA A 76 -13.77 9.08 -13.40
C ALA A 76 -14.49 8.04 -14.28
N ARG A 77 -15.73 7.67 -13.91
CA ARG A 77 -16.55 6.66 -14.59
C ARG A 77 -16.75 6.99 -16.07
N ALA A 78 -17.23 8.20 -16.35
CA ALA A 78 -17.60 8.63 -17.70
C ALA A 78 -16.46 8.49 -18.73
N VAL A 79 -15.20 8.67 -18.31
CA VAL A 79 -14.04 8.44 -19.17
C VAL A 79 -13.60 6.99 -19.17
N PHE A 80 -13.22 6.45 -18.01
CA PHE A 80 -12.44 5.22 -17.97
C PHE A 80 -13.29 3.96 -18.21
N GLU A 81 -14.58 3.96 -17.86
CA GLU A 81 -15.47 2.83 -18.18
C GLU A 81 -15.72 2.71 -19.70
N ASN A 82 -15.68 3.81 -20.45
CA ASN A 82 -15.73 3.79 -21.92
C ASN A 82 -14.45 3.18 -22.55
N MET A 83 -13.37 3.06 -21.78
CA MET A 83 -12.11 2.39 -22.17
C MET A 83 -12.07 0.92 -21.71
N GLY A 84 -13.14 0.42 -21.10
CA GLY A 84 -13.19 -0.92 -20.50
C GLY A 84 -12.53 -1.03 -19.12
N ALA A 85 -12.19 0.10 -18.48
CA ALA A 85 -11.67 0.10 -17.12
C ALA A 85 -12.78 -0.19 -16.10
N THR A 86 -12.44 -0.89 -15.03
CA THR A 86 -13.31 -0.98 -13.84
C THR A 86 -13.05 0.22 -12.93
N VAL A 87 -14.11 0.95 -12.55
CA VAL A 87 -14.03 2.03 -11.56
C VAL A 87 -14.78 1.60 -10.29
N THR A 88 -14.10 1.57 -9.15
CA THR A 88 -14.70 1.28 -7.83
C THR A 88 -14.67 2.52 -6.94
N TRP A 89 -15.58 2.54 -5.96
CA TRP A 89 -15.68 3.58 -4.94
C TRP A 89 -15.82 2.91 -3.59
N ASP A 90 -15.00 3.33 -2.63
CA ASP A 90 -15.11 2.97 -1.23
C ASP A 90 -15.42 4.22 -0.41
N GLU A 91 -16.64 4.26 0.15
CA GLU A 91 -17.15 5.39 0.90
C GLU A 91 -16.42 5.60 2.24
N GLY A 92 -16.13 4.50 2.96
CA GLY A 92 -15.45 4.54 4.25
C GLY A 92 -13.98 4.95 4.15
N ALA A 93 -13.31 4.54 3.05
CA ALA A 93 -11.94 4.93 2.75
C ALA A 93 -11.83 6.26 1.98
N ARG A 94 -12.95 6.86 1.54
CA ARG A 94 -13.01 7.97 0.57
C ARG A 94 -12.06 7.72 -0.61
N LEU A 95 -12.11 6.51 -1.18
CA LEU A 95 -11.15 6.02 -2.17
C LEU A 95 -11.84 5.72 -3.49
N VAL A 96 -11.35 6.33 -4.57
CA VAL A 96 -11.67 5.88 -5.93
C VAL A 96 -10.52 5.05 -6.48
N GLU A 97 -10.84 3.95 -7.13
CA GLU A 97 -9.86 3.06 -7.75
C GLU A 97 -10.27 2.80 -9.20
N VAL A 98 -9.30 2.91 -10.11
CA VAL A 98 -9.48 2.76 -11.56
C VAL A 98 -8.50 1.70 -12.04
N THR A 99 -9.02 0.61 -12.61
CA THR A 99 -8.22 -0.52 -13.11
C THR A 99 -8.47 -0.73 -14.60
N LEU A 100 -7.41 -0.65 -15.41
CA LEU A 100 -7.43 -0.89 -16.86
C LEU A 100 -6.33 -1.91 -17.21
N GLY A 101 -6.73 -3.09 -17.68
CA GLY A 101 -5.79 -4.20 -17.89
C GLY A 101 -5.11 -4.61 -16.59
N SER A 102 -3.78 -4.71 -16.62
CA SER A 102 -2.92 -4.95 -15.45
C SER A 102 -2.58 -3.69 -14.64
N SER A 103 -3.01 -2.50 -15.08
CA SER A 103 -2.68 -1.23 -14.41
C SER A 103 -3.83 -0.70 -13.55
N ASN A 104 -3.47 -0.09 -12.43
CA ASN A 104 -4.34 0.25 -11.32
C ASN A 104 -3.93 1.61 -10.71
N VAL A 105 -4.89 2.52 -10.55
CA VAL A 105 -4.66 3.81 -9.89
C VAL A 105 -5.69 4.02 -8.78
N LYS A 106 -5.21 4.16 -7.54
CA LYS A 106 -6.03 4.45 -6.36
C LYS A 106 -5.80 5.89 -5.90
N LEU A 107 -6.86 6.67 -5.75
CA LEU A 107 -6.84 8.07 -5.33
C LEU A 107 -7.73 8.27 -4.10
N THR A 108 -7.18 8.82 -3.02
CA THR A 108 -7.98 9.25 -1.86
C THR A 108 -8.50 10.67 -2.11
N ILE A 109 -9.79 10.91 -1.89
CA ILE A 109 -10.39 12.24 -2.06
C ILE A 109 -9.74 13.24 -1.10
N ASP A 110 -9.54 14.47 -1.59
CA ASP A 110 -8.84 15.59 -0.95
C ASP A 110 -7.33 15.37 -0.71
N SER A 111 -6.81 14.18 -1.01
CA SER A 111 -5.38 13.87 -0.90
C SER A 111 -4.63 14.12 -2.22
N LYS A 112 -3.39 14.63 -2.10
CA LYS A 112 -2.42 14.66 -3.20
C LYS A 112 -1.70 13.32 -3.39
N THR A 113 -1.80 12.40 -2.45
CA THR A 113 -1.24 11.05 -2.57
C THR A 113 -2.16 10.19 -3.43
N ALA A 114 -1.58 9.52 -4.42
CA ALA A 114 -2.22 8.42 -5.15
C ALA A 114 -1.25 7.25 -5.23
N PHE A 115 -1.77 6.06 -5.56
CA PHE A 115 -0.98 4.84 -5.72
C PHE A 115 -1.21 4.30 -7.12
N VAL A 116 -0.12 4.10 -7.86
CA VAL A 116 -0.09 3.59 -9.23
C VAL A 116 0.59 2.24 -9.20
N ASP A 117 -0.15 1.17 -9.46
CA ASP A 117 0.32 -0.21 -9.36
C ASP A 117 0.95 -0.50 -7.98
N GLY A 118 0.28 -0.04 -6.92
CA GLY A 118 0.76 -0.04 -5.54
C GLY A 118 1.75 1.07 -5.21
N VAL A 119 2.56 1.56 -6.16
CA VAL A 119 3.63 2.54 -5.93
C VAL A 119 3.08 3.93 -5.63
N GLN A 120 3.51 4.54 -4.53
CA GLN A 120 3.12 5.90 -4.15
C GLN A 120 3.59 6.95 -5.17
N LYS A 121 2.69 7.86 -5.54
CA LYS A 121 2.93 9.03 -6.40
C LYS A 121 2.26 10.27 -5.80
N THR A 122 2.76 11.45 -6.16
CA THR A 122 2.20 12.76 -5.74
C THR A 122 1.53 13.45 -6.93
N MET A 123 0.36 14.02 -6.70
CA MET A 123 -0.42 14.78 -7.68
C MET A 123 -0.32 16.31 -7.44
N ASP A 124 -0.36 17.08 -8.53
CA ASP A 124 -0.41 18.55 -8.47
C ASP A 124 -1.69 19.08 -7.81
N VAL A 125 -2.79 18.36 -7.98
CA VAL A 125 -4.12 18.63 -7.41
C VAL A 125 -4.74 17.30 -6.96
N PRO A 126 -5.56 17.29 -5.89
CA PRO A 126 -6.19 16.07 -5.38
C PRO A 126 -7.34 15.60 -6.28
N ALA A 127 -7.81 14.37 -6.05
CA ALA A 127 -9.15 13.96 -6.46
C ALA A 127 -10.20 14.65 -5.56
N MET A 128 -11.38 14.97 -6.11
CA MET A 128 -12.42 15.74 -5.43
C MET A 128 -13.81 15.10 -5.62
N ILE A 129 -14.75 15.36 -4.73
CA ILE A 129 -16.18 15.08 -4.96
C ILE A 129 -16.88 16.42 -5.23
N ILE A 130 -17.57 16.52 -6.37
CA ILE A 130 -18.35 17.70 -6.77
C ILE A 130 -19.67 17.21 -7.34
N ASN A 131 -20.80 17.72 -6.82
CA ASN A 131 -22.17 17.30 -7.19
C ASN A 131 -22.34 15.77 -7.18
N ASP A 132 -21.89 15.13 -6.09
CA ASP A 132 -21.91 13.68 -5.86
C ASP A 132 -21.19 12.84 -6.94
N LYS A 133 -20.27 13.45 -7.70
CA LYS A 133 -19.39 12.76 -8.66
C LYS A 133 -17.92 12.92 -8.27
N THR A 134 -17.19 11.82 -8.35
CA THR A 134 -15.75 11.81 -8.13
C THR A 134 -15.01 12.32 -9.37
N LEU A 135 -14.40 13.49 -9.23
CA LEU A 135 -13.61 14.16 -10.25
C LEU A 135 -12.10 13.95 -9.98
N ILE A 136 -11.38 13.44 -10.98
CA ILE A 136 -9.97 13.02 -10.88
C ILE A 136 -9.07 13.75 -11.89
N PRO A 137 -7.77 13.98 -11.61
CA PRO A 137 -6.90 14.73 -12.51
C PRO A 137 -6.58 13.89 -13.77
N VAL A 138 -7.14 14.27 -14.93
CA VAL A 138 -7.20 13.40 -16.11
C VAL A 138 -5.85 12.86 -16.54
N ARG A 139 -4.86 13.74 -16.66
CA ARG A 139 -3.54 13.40 -17.19
C ARG A 139 -2.82 12.40 -16.30
N PHE A 140 -2.77 12.68 -15.00
CA PHE A 140 -2.12 11.83 -14.02
C PHE A 140 -2.67 10.39 -14.05
N VAL A 141 -4.00 10.23 -14.03
CA VAL A 141 -4.62 8.90 -14.00
C VAL A 141 -4.48 8.19 -15.35
N ALA A 142 -4.71 8.88 -16.47
CA ALA A 142 -4.60 8.28 -17.80
C ALA A 142 -3.16 7.83 -18.13
N GLU A 143 -2.15 8.69 -17.93
CA GLU A 143 -0.74 8.34 -18.18
C GLU A 143 -0.28 7.20 -17.25
N SER A 144 -0.80 7.14 -16.02
CA SER A 144 -0.57 6.04 -15.07
C SER A 144 -1.27 4.71 -15.46
N LEU A 145 -2.24 4.75 -16.36
CA LEU A 145 -2.92 3.59 -16.97
C LEU A 145 -2.40 3.33 -18.39
N ALA A 146 -1.17 3.79 -18.71
CA ALA A 146 -0.54 3.72 -20.03
C ALA A 146 -1.35 4.35 -21.19
N CYS A 147 -2.37 5.15 -20.89
CA CYS A 147 -3.17 5.87 -21.88
C CYS A 147 -2.46 7.16 -22.30
N SER A 148 -2.58 7.54 -23.57
CA SER A 148 -2.03 8.83 -24.04
C SER A 148 -3.04 9.97 -23.86
N VAL A 149 -2.56 11.17 -23.51
CA VAL A 149 -3.41 12.37 -23.32
C VAL A 149 -2.90 13.54 -24.16
N ASN A 150 -3.81 14.14 -24.93
CA ASN A 150 -3.53 15.29 -25.80
C ASN A 150 -4.55 16.42 -25.55
N TRP A 151 -4.14 17.67 -25.73
CA TRP A 151 -4.98 18.87 -25.53
C TRP A 151 -5.11 19.64 -26.85
N ASP A 152 -6.34 19.71 -27.37
CA ASP A 152 -6.70 20.53 -28.55
C ASP A 152 -7.20 21.89 -28.05
N ASP A 153 -6.27 22.81 -27.82
CA ASP A 153 -6.54 24.10 -27.16
C ASP A 153 -7.63 24.93 -27.87
N ALA A 154 -7.50 25.06 -29.20
CA ALA A 154 -8.42 25.80 -30.06
C ALA A 154 -9.86 25.24 -30.06
N LYS A 155 -10.05 23.98 -29.66
CA LYS A 155 -11.37 23.34 -29.53
C LYS A 155 -11.74 22.97 -28.09
N ARG A 156 -10.88 23.27 -27.11
CA ARG A 156 -11.03 22.91 -25.69
C ARG A 156 -11.28 21.40 -25.46
N ILE A 157 -10.63 20.53 -26.24
CA ILE A 157 -10.82 19.06 -26.14
C ILE A 157 -9.65 18.40 -25.41
N VAL A 158 -9.94 17.67 -24.32
CA VAL A 158 -9.03 16.63 -23.82
C VAL A 158 -9.27 15.35 -24.62
N LYS A 159 -8.25 14.90 -25.34
CA LYS A 159 -8.27 13.64 -26.10
C LYS A 159 -7.48 12.61 -25.32
N ILE A 160 -8.07 11.43 -25.17
CA ILE A 160 -7.53 10.30 -24.42
C ILE A 160 -7.60 9.10 -25.35
N SER A 161 -6.49 8.39 -25.52
CA SER A 161 -6.47 7.14 -26.27
C SER A 161 -5.98 6.01 -25.36
N SER A 162 -6.70 4.90 -25.39
CA SER A 162 -6.35 3.65 -24.71
C SER A 162 -4.97 3.14 -25.16
N PRO A 163 -4.23 2.41 -24.30
CA PRO A 163 -3.03 1.71 -24.73
C PRO A 163 -3.35 0.69 -25.83
N GLU A 164 -2.41 0.45 -26.74
CA GLU A 164 -2.54 -0.65 -27.71
C GLU A 164 -2.52 -1.99 -26.97
N VAL A 165 -3.64 -2.73 -27.02
CA VAL A 165 -3.78 -4.02 -26.35
C VAL A 165 -3.05 -5.11 -27.15
N LYS A 166 -1.72 -5.16 -27.02
CA LYS A 166 -0.95 -6.39 -27.31
C LYS A 166 -1.44 -7.49 -26.38
N THR A 167 -1.72 -8.69 -26.91
CA THR A 167 -2.24 -9.81 -26.11
C THR A 167 -1.22 -10.40 -25.13
N THR A 168 0.07 -10.24 -25.46
CA THR A 168 1.27 -10.52 -24.67
C THR A 168 2.42 -9.60 -25.10
N THR A 169 3.40 -9.40 -24.23
CA THR A 169 4.67 -8.74 -24.48
C THR A 169 5.74 -9.75 -24.94
N PRO A 170 6.35 -9.58 -26.13
CA PRO A 170 7.52 -10.35 -26.54
C PRO A 170 8.73 -10.08 -25.62
N ILE A 171 9.39 -11.14 -25.14
CA ILE A 171 10.70 -11.10 -24.49
C ILE A 171 11.79 -11.24 -25.56
N THR A 172 12.71 -10.29 -25.62
CA THR A 172 13.70 -10.11 -26.71
C THR A 172 15.15 -10.25 -26.29
N SER A 173 15.46 -10.25 -25.00
CA SER A 173 16.76 -10.71 -24.49
C SER A 173 16.67 -11.23 -23.05
N ILE A 174 17.58 -12.17 -22.74
CA ILE A 174 17.95 -12.56 -21.38
C ILE A 174 19.49 -12.52 -21.34
N THR A 175 20.07 -11.80 -20.38
CA THR A 175 21.52 -11.64 -20.24
C THR A 175 21.96 -11.75 -18.78
N VAL A 176 23.25 -11.99 -18.55
CA VAL A 176 23.87 -11.95 -17.22
C VAL A 176 24.92 -10.85 -17.20
N GLU A 177 24.88 -10.02 -16.15
CA GLU A 177 25.84 -8.97 -15.86
C GLU A 177 26.53 -9.28 -14.53
N GLU A 178 27.86 -9.22 -14.51
CA GLU A 178 28.63 -9.26 -13.28
C GLU A 178 28.82 -7.84 -12.73
N GLN A 179 28.44 -7.62 -11.48
CA GLN A 179 28.64 -6.37 -10.75
C GLN A 179 29.59 -6.61 -9.56
N ALA A 180 30.02 -5.54 -8.90
CA ALA A 180 31.01 -5.62 -7.82
C ALA A 180 30.54 -6.47 -6.63
N ASP A 181 29.27 -6.32 -6.23
CA ASP A 181 28.68 -6.96 -5.05
C ASP A 181 27.61 -8.02 -5.37
N PHE A 182 27.23 -8.20 -6.63
CA PHE A 182 26.16 -9.11 -7.06
C PHE A 182 26.34 -9.58 -8.51
N TYR A 183 25.66 -10.66 -8.86
CA TYR A 183 25.35 -11.03 -10.25
C TYR A 183 23.92 -10.61 -10.57
N ARG A 184 23.68 -10.06 -11.76
CA ARG A 184 22.36 -9.62 -12.23
C ARG A 184 21.95 -10.39 -13.47
N ILE A 185 20.76 -10.97 -13.46
CA ILE A 185 20.09 -11.40 -14.69
C ILE A 185 19.19 -10.24 -15.16
N VAL A 186 19.27 -9.88 -16.43
CA VAL A 186 18.39 -8.89 -17.08
C VAL A 186 17.50 -9.61 -18.08
N VAL A 187 16.19 -9.39 -17.99
CA VAL A 187 15.21 -9.81 -18.99
C VAL A 187 14.60 -8.56 -19.61
N GLN A 188 14.55 -8.48 -20.95
CA GLN A 188 13.99 -7.35 -21.68
C GLN A 188 12.77 -7.77 -22.50
N GLY A 189 11.72 -6.95 -22.51
CA GLY A 189 10.57 -7.07 -23.41
C GLY A 189 10.29 -5.83 -24.27
N GLU A 190 9.36 -5.97 -25.22
CA GLU A 190 8.86 -4.92 -26.13
C GLU A 190 7.58 -4.21 -25.61
N GLY A 191 7.41 -4.16 -24.29
CA GLY A 191 6.16 -3.74 -23.65
C GLY A 191 6.13 -4.12 -22.17
N ILE A 192 4.98 -3.92 -21.54
CA ILE A 192 4.80 -4.19 -20.10
C ILE A 192 4.87 -5.70 -19.82
N ILE A 193 5.72 -6.09 -18.89
CA ILE A 193 5.64 -7.36 -18.17
C ILE A 193 4.56 -7.18 -17.08
N GLU A 194 3.46 -7.93 -17.14
CA GLU A 194 2.28 -7.71 -16.28
C GLU A 194 2.60 -7.95 -14.79
N GLY A 195 3.52 -8.87 -14.49
CA GLY A 195 3.99 -9.21 -13.15
C GLY A 195 4.84 -10.49 -13.14
N TYR A 196 5.17 -11.00 -11.95
CA TYR A 196 5.89 -12.27 -11.79
C TYR A 196 5.49 -13.02 -10.51
N LYS A 197 5.67 -14.35 -10.50
CA LYS A 197 5.64 -15.22 -9.30
C LYS A 197 7.00 -15.89 -9.14
N THR A 198 7.60 -15.83 -7.96
CA THR A 198 8.85 -16.51 -7.63
C THR A 198 8.59 -17.91 -7.05
N SER A 199 9.60 -18.76 -7.12
CA SER A 199 9.60 -20.14 -6.62
C SER A 199 11.03 -20.56 -6.32
N ALA A 200 11.22 -21.43 -5.33
CA ALA A 200 12.51 -22.03 -5.03
C ALA A 200 12.33 -23.53 -4.84
N TYR A 201 13.29 -24.32 -5.29
CA TYR A 201 13.25 -25.78 -5.31
C TYR A 201 14.56 -26.31 -4.74
N ASP A 202 14.51 -27.39 -3.97
CA ASP A 202 15.69 -28.19 -3.62
C ASP A 202 15.89 -29.34 -4.63
N ASN A 203 17.05 -30.00 -4.57
CA ASN A 203 17.32 -31.31 -5.20
C ASN A 203 17.03 -31.41 -6.73
N PRO A 204 17.79 -30.72 -7.62
CA PRO A 204 18.86 -29.77 -7.32
C PRO A 204 18.30 -28.39 -6.99
N ASP A 205 19.13 -27.59 -6.33
CA ASP A 205 18.73 -26.29 -5.78
C ASP A 205 18.56 -25.27 -6.92
N ARG A 206 17.39 -24.65 -7.00
CA ARG A 206 16.98 -23.78 -8.13
C ARG A 206 16.13 -22.61 -7.69
N PHE A 207 16.24 -21.49 -8.39
CA PHE A 207 15.35 -20.34 -8.25
C PHE A 207 14.56 -20.09 -9.55
N GLY A 208 13.23 -20.14 -9.50
CA GLY A 208 12.35 -20.03 -10.66
C GLY A 208 11.45 -18.80 -10.63
N ILE A 209 11.31 -18.12 -11.77
CA ILE A 209 10.54 -16.90 -11.96
C ILE A 209 9.53 -17.11 -13.10
N ASP A 210 8.23 -17.07 -12.78
CA ASP A 210 7.13 -17.08 -13.74
C ASP A 210 6.72 -15.66 -14.10
N MET A 211 7.20 -15.14 -15.22
CA MET A 211 6.83 -13.82 -15.75
C MET A 211 5.47 -13.89 -16.46
N LYS A 212 4.59 -12.93 -16.21
CA LYS A 212 3.19 -12.92 -16.69
C LYS A 212 2.94 -11.87 -17.77
N GLY A 213 1.98 -12.15 -18.63
CA GLY A 213 1.63 -11.31 -19.78
C GLY A 213 2.61 -11.40 -20.94
N VAL A 214 3.47 -12.42 -20.99
CA VAL A 214 4.65 -12.44 -21.86
C VAL A 214 4.77 -13.68 -22.75
N THR A 215 5.44 -13.51 -23.88
CA THR A 215 5.78 -14.55 -24.85
C THR A 215 7.26 -14.54 -25.20
N LEU A 216 7.89 -15.71 -25.28
CA LEU A 216 9.30 -15.87 -25.59
C LEU A 216 9.54 -15.60 -27.08
N ASN A 217 10.32 -14.56 -27.42
CA ASN A 217 10.67 -14.19 -28.79
C ASN A 217 12.20 -14.24 -28.99
N ILE A 218 12.83 -15.22 -28.37
CA ILE A 218 14.26 -15.57 -28.48
C ILE A 218 14.41 -17.08 -28.64
N GLU A 219 15.55 -17.52 -29.19
CA GLU A 219 15.88 -18.94 -29.28
C GLU A 219 16.02 -19.55 -27.87
N ASN A 220 15.43 -20.72 -27.64
CA ASN A 220 15.50 -21.38 -26.35
C ASN A 220 16.76 -22.25 -26.23
N SER A 221 17.91 -21.60 -26.06
CA SER A 221 19.21 -22.27 -25.82
C SER A 221 19.53 -22.46 -24.33
N GLY A 222 18.91 -21.66 -23.44
CA GLY A 222 19.46 -21.40 -22.11
C GLY A 222 20.73 -20.53 -22.18
N ILE A 223 21.38 -20.33 -21.03
CA ILE A 223 22.64 -19.60 -20.86
C ILE A 223 23.51 -20.36 -19.84
N ASP A 224 24.66 -20.87 -20.27
CA ASP A 224 25.71 -21.32 -19.35
C ASP A 224 26.43 -20.10 -18.76
N SER A 225 26.48 -19.99 -17.44
CA SER A 225 26.99 -18.79 -16.76
C SER A 225 27.61 -19.11 -15.40
N LYS A 226 28.39 -20.20 -15.34
CA LYS A 226 28.89 -20.75 -14.08
C LYS A 226 29.77 -19.74 -13.32
N ASN A 227 29.30 -19.37 -12.14
CA ASN A 227 29.96 -18.51 -11.17
C ASN A 227 29.91 -19.17 -9.77
N GLU A 228 30.13 -18.40 -8.70
CA GLU A 228 30.11 -18.90 -7.32
C GLU A 228 28.69 -19.16 -6.76
N ILE A 229 27.66 -18.55 -7.34
CA ILE A 229 26.26 -18.65 -6.88
C ILE A 229 25.41 -19.59 -7.76
N PHE A 230 25.62 -19.59 -9.08
CA PHE A 230 24.82 -20.38 -10.02
C PHE A 230 25.61 -20.90 -11.22
N SER A 231 25.07 -21.95 -11.85
CA SER A 231 25.69 -22.71 -12.94
C SER A 231 25.16 -22.30 -14.32
N ALA A 232 23.84 -22.22 -14.47
CA ALA A 232 23.14 -22.00 -15.72
C ALA A 232 21.79 -21.33 -15.50
N ILE A 233 21.24 -20.75 -16.57
CA ILE A 233 19.89 -20.18 -16.64
C ILE A 233 19.14 -20.87 -17.77
N ARG A 234 17.99 -21.45 -17.45
CA ARG A 234 17.04 -22.06 -18.38
C ARG A 234 15.82 -21.17 -18.50
N TYR A 235 15.12 -21.23 -19.63
CA TYR A 235 13.82 -20.57 -19.78
C TYR A 235 12.91 -21.34 -20.74
N SER A 236 11.62 -21.06 -20.72
CA SER A 236 10.65 -21.60 -21.68
C SER A 236 9.35 -20.81 -21.66
N GLN A 237 8.57 -20.92 -22.74
CA GLN A 237 7.14 -20.63 -22.68
C GLN A 237 6.48 -21.73 -21.82
N PHE A 238 5.93 -21.35 -20.66
CA PHE A 238 5.29 -22.26 -19.71
C PHE A 238 3.80 -22.45 -20.05
N ASP A 239 3.12 -21.36 -20.38
CA ASP A 239 1.77 -21.34 -20.95
C ASP A 239 1.64 -20.17 -21.94
N SER A 240 0.49 -20.00 -22.59
CA SER A 240 0.22 -18.95 -23.60
C SER A 240 0.53 -17.50 -23.19
N LYS A 241 0.65 -17.20 -21.89
CA LYS A 241 0.97 -15.88 -21.33
C LYS A 241 2.08 -15.89 -20.26
N THR A 242 2.67 -17.05 -19.96
CA THR A 242 3.76 -17.16 -18.97
C THR A 242 5.06 -17.61 -19.62
N VAL A 243 6.14 -16.86 -19.39
CA VAL A 243 7.51 -17.32 -19.62
C VAL A 243 8.12 -17.67 -18.26
N ARG A 244 8.58 -18.91 -18.10
CA ARG A 244 9.30 -19.38 -16.90
C ARG A 244 10.80 -19.25 -17.15
N LEU A 245 11.50 -18.64 -16.21
CA LEU A 245 12.97 -18.64 -16.11
C LEU A 245 13.35 -19.49 -14.88
N VAL A 246 14.42 -20.28 -14.97
CA VAL A 246 14.95 -21.09 -13.85
C VAL A 246 16.46 -20.94 -13.81
N VAL A 247 16.98 -20.55 -12.65
CA VAL A 247 18.41 -20.47 -12.34
C VAL A 247 18.80 -21.74 -11.59
N ASP A 248 19.78 -22.48 -12.11
CA ASP A 248 20.34 -23.66 -11.47
C ASP A 248 21.46 -23.24 -10.51
N LEU A 249 21.20 -23.32 -9.21
CA LEU A 249 22.07 -22.76 -8.17
C LEU A 249 23.23 -23.71 -7.80
N GLU A 250 24.33 -23.11 -7.34
CA GLU A 250 25.43 -23.78 -6.64
C GLU A 250 25.36 -23.49 -5.12
N GLU A 251 24.68 -22.42 -4.71
CA GLU A 251 24.41 -22.07 -3.30
C GLU A 251 22.91 -21.80 -3.02
N LYS A 252 22.48 -22.04 -1.78
CA LYS A 252 21.09 -21.86 -1.32
C LYS A 252 20.73 -20.39 -1.06
N VAL A 253 20.50 -19.63 -2.13
CA VAL A 253 20.15 -18.21 -2.07
C VAL A 253 18.97 -17.85 -3.00
N VAL A 254 18.15 -16.90 -2.55
CA VAL A 254 17.03 -16.36 -3.31
C VAL A 254 17.45 -15.08 -4.05
N GLY A 255 17.19 -15.02 -5.35
CA GLY A 255 17.47 -13.84 -6.17
C GLY A 255 16.45 -12.73 -5.93
N LYS A 256 16.90 -11.51 -5.70
CA LYS A 256 16.02 -10.34 -5.53
C LYS A 256 15.47 -9.92 -6.88
N VAL A 257 14.18 -10.19 -7.13
CA VAL A 257 13.50 -9.81 -8.37
C VAL A 257 12.93 -8.39 -8.28
N THR A 258 13.08 -7.58 -9.32
CA THR A 258 12.46 -6.25 -9.47
C THR A 258 12.07 -5.96 -10.93
N LEU A 259 11.10 -5.08 -11.15
CA LEU A 259 10.76 -4.54 -12.48
C LEU A 259 11.35 -3.13 -12.67
N SER A 260 11.60 -2.74 -13.92
CA SER A 260 11.91 -1.37 -14.30
C SER A 260 10.72 -0.43 -14.07
N SER A 261 10.97 0.89 -14.03
CA SER A 261 9.93 1.91 -13.78
C SER A 261 8.80 1.95 -14.80
N ASP A 262 9.04 1.42 -16.00
CA ASP A 262 8.11 1.27 -17.11
C ASP A 262 7.66 -0.19 -17.34
N LYS A 263 8.10 -1.11 -16.48
CA LYS A 263 7.88 -2.57 -16.53
C LYS A 263 8.35 -3.27 -17.82
N GLN A 264 9.21 -2.64 -18.64
CA GLN A 264 9.75 -3.25 -19.85
C GLN A 264 10.95 -4.19 -19.59
N SER A 265 11.59 -4.08 -18.42
CA SER A 265 12.69 -4.93 -18.00
C SER A 265 12.41 -5.56 -16.64
N LEU A 266 12.92 -6.78 -16.42
CA LEU A 266 12.94 -7.47 -15.13
C LEU A 266 14.40 -7.78 -14.76
N PHE A 267 14.76 -7.49 -13.52
CA PHE A 267 16.10 -7.72 -12.96
C PHE A 267 16.04 -8.77 -11.85
N ILE A 268 17.02 -9.67 -11.80
CA ILE A 268 17.18 -10.66 -10.72
C ILE A 268 18.60 -10.53 -10.17
N ASP A 269 18.73 -9.99 -8.95
CA ASP A 269 20.02 -9.72 -8.30
C ASP A 269 20.37 -10.80 -7.27
N PHE A 270 21.53 -11.45 -7.43
CA PHE A 270 22.10 -12.42 -6.49
C PHE A 270 23.35 -11.84 -5.81
N SER A 271 23.29 -11.60 -4.50
CA SER A 271 24.39 -10.96 -3.75
C SER A 271 25.59 -11.91 -3.55
N LYS A 272 26.78 -11.47 -3.98
CA LYS A 272 28.07 -12.14 -3.70
C LYS A 272 28.44 -12.04 -2.23
N LYS A 273 28.10 -10.90 -1.62
CA LYS A 273 28.15 -10.75 -0.16
C LYS A 273 26.93 -11.46 0.41
N GLN A 274 27.12 -12.72 0.79
CA GLN A 274 26.18 -13.38 1.70
C GLN A 274 26.07 -12.54 2.99
N ASN A 275 24.85 -12.10 3.31
CA ASN A 275 24.41 -12.28 4.69
C ASN A 275 24.25 -13.80 4.81
N SER A 276 25.20 -14.46 5.47
CA SER A 276 25.24 -15.92 5.52
C SER A 276 24.07 -16.44 6.35
N ILE A 277 22.93 -16.70 5.70
CA ILE A 277 21.91 -17.60 6.22
C ILE A 277 22.65 -18.91 6.49
N PRO A 278 22.86 -19.32 7.75
CA PRO A 278 23.78 -20.41 8.03
C PRO A 278 23.21 -21.68 7.42
N SER A 279 24.02 -22.35 6.60
CA SER A 279 23.63 -23.40 5.66
C SER A 279 23.13 -24.71 6.30
N ASN A 280 22.90 -24.71 7.60
CA ASN A 280 22.30 -25.79 8.38
C ASN A 280 20.85 -25.42 8.76
N PRO A 281 19.81 -25.98 8.10
CA PRO A 281 18.49 -26.05 8.70
C PRO A 281 18.58 -26.65 10.12
N GLY A 282 17.95 -26.00 11.10
CA GLY A 282 18.06 -26.32 12.53
C GLY A 282 19.11 -25.52 13.32
N GLY A 283 19.79 -24.54 12.71
CA GLY A 283 20.55 -23.52 13.45
C GLY A 283 19.65 -22.52 14.20
N VAL A 284 20.21 -21.83 15.20
CA VAL A 284 19.52 -20.75 15.94
C VAL A 284 20.29 -19.43 15.98
N THR A 285 19.56 -18.31 16.02
CA THR A 285 20.06 -16.94 16.18
C THR A 285 20.55 -16.67 17.61
N SER A 286 21.25 -15.55 17.82
CA SER A 286 21.67 -15.09 19.15
C SER A 286 20.48 -14.78 20.09
N TYR A 287 19.34 -14.38 19.52
CA TYR A 287 18.07 -14.24 20.25
C TYR A 287 17.39 -15.58 20.58
N GLY A 288 17.83 -16.70 19.99
CA GLY A 288 17.20 -18.01 20.18
C GLY A 288 15.93 -18.23 19.33
N HIS A 289 15.90 -17.68 18.12
CA HIS A 289 14.98 -18.11 17.05
C HIS A 289 15.66 -19.14 16.16
N GLU A 290 14.88 -19.98 15.49
CA GLU A 290 15.38 -20.71 14.31
C GLU A 290 15.67 -19.71 13.18
N TYR A 291 16.60 -20.03 12.27
CA TYR A 291 16.72 -19.29 11.01
C TYR A 291 15.54 -19.63 10.08
N VAL A 292 15.17 -18.67 9.24
CA VAL A 292 14.19 -18.90 8.18
C VAL A 292 14.76 -19.87 7.14
N ASP A 293 13.90 -20.72 6.58
CA ASP A 293 14.26 -21.55 5.44
C ASP A 293 14.74 -20.67 4.28
N TRP A 294 15.81 -21.09 3.61
CA TRP A 294 16.42 -20.32 2.51
C TRP A 294 15.41 -19.92 1.44
N ARG A 295 14.42 -20.78 1.15
CA ARG A 295 13.34 -20.56 0.17
C ARG A 295 12.39 -19.44 0.57
N ALA A 296 12.29 -19.15 1.87
CA ALA A 296 11.48 -18.08 2.44
C ALA A 296 12.30 -16.83 2.85
N SER A 297 13.63 -16.85 2.78
CA SER A 297 14.49 -15.69 3.13
C SER A 297 14.20 -14.41 2.31
N GLY A 298 13.83 -14.59 1.03
CA GLY A 298 13.42 -13.49 0.14
C GLY A 298 12.00 -12.97 0.39
N LYS A 299 11.23 -13.55 1.32
CA LYS A 299 9.89 -13.08 1.69
C LYS A 299 9.98 -11.78 2.46
N LEU A 300 9.27 -10.75 2.00
CA LEU A 300 9.34 -9.42 2.58
C LEU A 300 8.27 -9.19 3.66
N VAL A 301 8.70 -9.12 4.92
CA VAL A 301 7.82 -8.76 6.05
C VAL A 301 7.80 -7.25 6.22
N VAL A 302 6.63 -6.64 6.01
CA VAL A 302 6.40 -5.23 6.27
C VAL A 302 6.01 -5.04 7.73
N ILE A 303 6.74 -4.19 8.44
CA ILE A 303 6.55 -3.92 9.87
C ILE A 303 6.00 -2.50 10.03
N ASP A 304 4.83 -2.37 10.62
CA ASP A 304 4.12 -1.11 10.83
C ASP A 304 4.02 -0.77 12.32
N PRO A 305 4.90 0.10 12.86
CA PRO A 305 4.76 0.58 14.22
C PRO A 305 3.60 1.58 14.30
N GLY A 306 2.51 1.19 14.97
CA GLY A 306 1.28 1.97 15.09
C GLY A 306 1.49 3.41 15.56
N HIS A 307 0.64 4.33 15.13
CA HIS A 307 0.71 5.77 15.45
C HIS A 307 2.04 6.45 15.04
N GLY A 308 2.33 7.68 15.49
CA GLY A 308 3.59 8.37 15.24
C GLY A 308 3.48 9.89 15.01
N GLY A 309 4.49 10.63 15.47
CA GLY A 309 4.62 12.07 15.39
C GLY A 309 3.52 12.78 16.19
N LYS A 310 2.60 13.44 15.46
CA LYS A 310 1.43 14.13 16.03
C LYS A 310 0.37 13.18 16.60
N ASP A 311 0.35 11.94 16.12
CA ASP A 311 -0.52 10.89 16.62
C ASP A 311 0.23 10.12 17.70
N THR A 312 -0.19 10.28 18.96
CA THR A 312 0.39 9.56 20.11
C THR A 312 -0.09 8.12 20.22
N GLY A 313 -1.22 7.79 19.58
CA GLY A 313 -2.07 6.69 20.02
C GLY A 313 -2.54 6.89 21.46
N SER A 314 -2.86 5.77 22.10
CA SER A 314 -3.28 5.70 23.50
C SER A 314 -2.21 6.19 24.48
N GLN A 315 -2.62 6.54 25.70
CA GLN A 315 -1.72 7.11 26.72
C GLN A 315 -1.82 6.32 28.03
N GLY A 316 -0.71 5.69 28.42
CA GLY A 316 -0.53 5.08 29.74
C GLY A 316 -0.33 6.16 30.80
N LYS A 317 -1.14 6.13 31.86
CA LYS A 317 -1.17 7.18 32.90
C LYS A 317 -1.09 6.60 34.30
N GLU A 318 -0.22 7.19 35.12
CA GLU A 318 -0.14 6.93 36.56
C GLU A 318 -0.47 8.21 37.33
N ASN A 319 -1.38 8.13 38.31
CA ASN A 319 -1.88 9.29 39.07
C ASN A 319 -2.37 10.47 38.20
N GLY A 320 -2.83 10.19 36.97
CA GLY A 320 -3.27 11.18 35.98
C GLY A 320 -2.15 11.78 35.11
N VAL A 321 -0.89 11.49 35.40
CA VAL A 321 0.28 11.91 34.63
C VAL A 321 0.57 10.91 33.51
N GLU A 322 0.82 11.41 32.30
CA GLU A 322 1.28 10.63 31.16
C GLU A 322 2.72 10.11 31.37
N ILE A 323 2.91 8.80 31.26
CA ILE A 323 4.21 8.15 31.45
C ILE A 323 4.65 7.25 30.28
N LEU A 324 3.73 6.94 29.35
CA LEU A 324 4.02 6.17 28.14
C LEU A 324 2.97 6.50 27.06
N ASN A 325 3.39 6.86 25.85
CA ASN A 325 2.50 6.90 24.69
C ASN A 325 2.62 5.60 23.89
N GLU A 326 1.51 5.17 23.29
CA GLU A 326 1.44 3.96 22.48
C GLU A 326 2.45 3.99 21.32
N LYS A 327 2.57 5.14 20.63
CA LYS A 327 3.53 5.33 19.54
C LYS A 327 4.99 5.03 19.90
N ASP A 328 5.36 5.13 21.17
CA ASP A 328 6.73 4.98 21.65
C ASP A 328 7.05 3.50 21.92
N ILE A 329 6.16 2.78 22.62
CA ILE A 329 6.28 1.33 22.81
C ILE A 329 6.07 0.56 21.50
N ASN A 330 5.15 0.99 20.64
CA ASN A 330 4.96 0.40 19.31
C ASN A 330 6.25 0.47 18.48
N LEU A 331 7.01 1.56 18.60
CA LEU A 331 8.30 1.72 17.91
C LEU A 331 9.40 0.83 18.49
N ASP A 332 9.56 0.80 19.82
CA ASP A 332 10.61 -0.02 20.47
C ASP A 332 10.42 -1.52 20.20
N VAL A 333 9.18 -2.03 20.33
CA VAL A 333 8.85 -3.43 20.01
C VAL A 333 9.07 -3.72 18.52
N ALA A 334 8.65 -2.83 17.62
CA ALA A 334 8.84 -3.03 16.18
C ALA A 334 10.32 -2.98 15.74
N LEU A 335 11.16 -2.18 16.41
CA LEU A 335 12.61 -2.15 16.15
C LEU A 335 13.32 -3.42 16.62
N ARG A 336 12.95 -3.96 17.79
CA ARG A 336 13.42 -5.28 18.26
C ARG A 336 13.00 -6.40 17.32
N LEU A 337 11.73 -6.41 16.92
CA LEU A 337 11.16 -7.36 15.94
C LEU A 337 11.91 -7.31 14.60
N ASN A 338 12.19 -6.11 14.09
CA ASN A 338 12.97 -5.88 12.87
C ASN A 338 14.42 -6.41 12.99
N SER A 339 15.04 -6.29 14.17
CA SER A 339 16.37 -6.86 14.46
C SER A 339 16.36 -8.39 14.44
N MET A 340 15.44 -9.00 15.20
CA MET A 340 15.29 -10.46 15.33
C MET A 340 15.00 -11.14 13.98
N LEU A 341 14.11 -10.55 13.17
CA LEU A 341 13.77 -11.05 11.84
C LEU A 341 14.95 -10.94 10.86
N LYS A 342 15.67 -9.82 10.84
CA LYS A 342 16.88 -9.65 10.00
C LYS A 342 17.96 -10.66 10.34
N GLU A 343 18.19 -10.93 11.64
CA GLU A 343 19.18 -11.93 12.06
C GLU A 343 18.74 -13.36 11.69
N ALA A 344 17.44 -13.66 11.76
CA ALA A 344 16.88 -14.93 11.28
C ALA A 344 16.94 -15.11 9.76
N GLY A 345 17.41 -14.12 8.99
CA GLY A 345 17.52 -14.16 7.53
C GLY A 345 16.27 -13.70 6.78
N VAL A 346 15.29 -13.11 7.48
CA VAL A 346 14.04 -12.62 6.88
C VAL A 346 14.24 -11.22 6.30
N SER A 347 13.79 -11.01 5.07
CA SER A 347 13.77 -9.68 4.45
C SER A 347 12.69 -8.80 5.10
N THR A 348 13.04 -7.58 5.54
CA THR A 348 12.09 -6.69 6.24
C THR A 348 12.03 -5.28 5.69
N TYR A 349 10.85 -4.67 5.76
CA TYR A 349 10.63 -3.24 5.49
C TYR A 349 9.80 -2.61 6.62
N ILE A 350 10.46 -1.83 7.49
CA ILE A 350 9.80 -1.14 8.59
C ILE A 350 9.36 0.27 8.15
N LEU A 351 8.10 0.62 8.36
CA LEU A 351 7.54 1.88 7.84
C LEU A 351 8.12 3.12 8.53
N ARG A 352 8.42 3.04 9.84
CA ARG A 352 9.14 4.07 10.61
C ARG A 352 10.17 3.48 11.57
N GLU A 353 11.38 4.03 11.53
CA GLU A 353 12.45 3.76 12.52
C GLU A 353 12.58 4.88 13.57
N THR A 354 11.73 5.90 13.47
CA THR A 354 11.73 7.10 14.32
C THR A 354 10.31 7.57 14.62
N ASP A 355 10.18 8.57 15.51
CA ASP A 355 8.91 9.26 15.75
C ASP A 355 8.54 10.20 14.59
N LYS A 356 7.93 9.63 13.54
CA LYS A 356 7.35 10.36 12.40
C LYS A 356 5.90 9.96 12.18
N THR A 357 5.08 10.90 11.73
CA THR A 357 3.70 10.59 11.32
C THR A 357 3.66 9.85 9.99
N ILE A 358 2.91 8.76 9.95
CA ILE A 358 2.44 8.07 8.73
C ILE A 358 0.92 7.98 8.86
N THR A 359 0.17 8.42 7.84
CA THR A 359 -1.30 8.42 7.92
C THR A 359 -1.86 7.01 7.77
N LEU A 360 -3.09 6.80 8.23
CA LEU A 360 -3.76 5.49 8.23
C LEU A 360 -3.78 4.80 6.86
N TYR A 361 -3.90 5.57 5.77
CA TYR A 361 -3.94 5.04 4.41
C TYR A 361 -2.57 4.97 3.73
N ASP A 362 -1.57 5.76 4.16
CA ASP A 362 -0.20 5.61 3.68
C ASP A 362 0.39 4.26 4.13
N ARG A 363 0.07 3.77 5.34
CA ARG A 363 0.62 2.51 5.89
C ARG A 363 0.40 1.26 5.01
N PRO A 364 -0.86 0.84 4.71
CA PRO A 364 -1.11 -0.33 3.88
C PRO A 364 -0.63 -0.10 2.43
N ALA A 365 -0.61 1.15 1.97
CA ALA A 365 -0.23 1.46 0.61
C ALA A 365 1.30 1.52 0.41
N LEU A 366 2.07 1.90 1.42
CA LEU A 366 3.53 1.68 1.47
C LEU A 366 3.87 0.17 1.51
N ALA A 367 3.09 -0.63 2.24
CA ALA A 367 3.24 -2.09 2.25
C ALA A 367 2.98 -2.71 0.85
N ASN A 368 1.93 -2.23 0.18
CA ASN A 368 1.61 -2.61 -1.21
C ASN A 368 2.71 -2.14 -2.18
N ALA A 369 3.22 -0.92 -2.04
CA ALA A 369 4.31 -0.38 -2.86
C ALA A 369 5.61 -1.18 -2.73
N ALA A 370 5.86 -1.75 -1.55
CA ALA A 370 6.99 -2.63 -1.30
C ALA A 370 6.78 -4.07 -1.83
N ASN A 371 5.56 -4.42 -2.27
CA ASN A 371 5.14 -5.78 -2.61
C ASN A 371 5.45 -6.79 -1.48
N GLY A 372 5.14 -6.42 -0.24
CA GLY A 372 5.37 -7.26 0.94
C GLY A 372 4.59 -8.58 0.88
N ASP A 373 5.21 -9.66 1.35
CA ASP A 373 4.56 -10.98 1.51
C ASP A 373 3.74 -11.07 2.79
N LEU A 374 4.08 -10.28 3.82
CA LEU A 374 3.38 -10.22 5.10
C LEU A 374 3.29 -8.77 5.60
N TYR A 375 2.24 -8.45 6.35
CA TYR A 375 2.07 -7.16 7.03
C TYR A 375 1.80 -7.34 8.52
N ILE A 376 2.67 -6.77 9.36
CA ILE A 376 2.64 -6.89 10.82
C ILE A 376 2.53 -5.49 11.43
N SER A 377 1.34 -5.11 11.88
CA SER A 377 1.13 -3.87 12.62
C SER A 377 1.30 -4.12 14.12
N VAL A 378 2.09 -3.27 14.78
CA VAL A 378 2.45 -3.37 16.20
C VAL A 378 1.74 -2.26 16.96
N HIS A 379 0.81 -2.63 17.83
CA HIS A 379 -0.07 -1.75 18.59
C HIS A 379 -0.17 -2.17 20.07
N ASN A 380 -0.67 -1.27 20.91
CA ASN A 380 -0.97 -1.60 22.30
C ASN A 380 -2.28 -0.94 22.76
N ASN A 381 -3.20 -1.78 23.22
CA ASN A 381 -4.61 -1.48 23.35
C ASN A 381 -4.93 -0.49 24.47
N SER A 382 -6.15 0.01 24.50
CA SER A 382 -6.66 0.88 25.56
C SER A 382 -8.18 0.76 25.68
N SER A 383 -8.72 1.27 26.78
CA SER A 383 -10.16 1.28 27.04
C SER A 383 -10.52 2.37 28.05
N GLU A 384 -11.78 2.82 28.03
CA GLU A 384 -12.28 3.89 28.93
C GLU A 384 -12.13 3.54 30.41
N GLY A 385 -12.21 2.25 30.75
CA GLY A 385 -11.97 1.71 32.09
C GLY A 385 -10.64 0.98 32.20
N SER A 386 -10.09 0.88 33.41
CA SER A 386 -8.78 0.27 33.68
C SER A 386 -8.79 -1.25 33.84
N SER A 387 -9.94 -1.92 33.64
CA SER A 387 -10.13 -3.35 33.92
C SER A 387 -9.88 -4.29 32.74
N ALA A 388 -9.78 -3.78 31.51
CA ALA A 388 -9.45 -4.61 30.35
C ALA A 388 -7.95 -4.89 30.32
N ASN A 389 -7.55 -6.15 30.22
CA ASN A 389 -6.15 -6.56 30.14
C ASN A 389 -5.98 -7.78 29.22
N GLY A 390 -4.73 -8.08 28.88
CA GLY A 390 -4.35 -9.22 28.04
C GLY A 390 -3.92 -8.85 26.61
N VAL A 391 -3.57 -9.86 25.82
CA VAL A 391 -3.12 -9.74 24.43
C VAL A 391 -4.21 -10.23 23.46
N GLU A 392 -4.39 -9.55 22.33
CA GLU A 392 -5.23 -9.96 21.20
C GLU A 392 -4.52 -9.73 19.86
N VAL A 393 -4.85 -10.53 18.84
CA VAL A 393 -4.35 -10.35 17.47
C VAL A 393 -5.52 -10.25 16.50
N TYR A 394 -5.59 -9.16 15.76
CA TYR A 394 -6.63 -8.90 14.76
C TYR A 394 -6.14 -9.27 13.34
N TYR A 395 -7.02 -9.88 12.54
CA TYR A 395 -6.76 -10.28 11.16
C TYR A 395 -7.96 -9.98 10.25
N ASN A 396 -7.76 -10.00 8.93
CA ASN A 396 -8.85 -9.90 7.97
C ASN A 396 -8.67 -10.92 6.84
N SER A 397 -9.40 -12.05 6.91
CA SER A 397 -9.36 -13.09 5.88
C SER A 397 -10.12 -12.65 4.64
N LYS A 398 -9.38 -12.39 3.57
CA LYS A 398 -9.91 -11.94 2.27
C LYS A 398 -10.14 -13.14 1.34
N SER A 399 -11.12 -13.03 0.44
CA SER A 399 -11.37 -14.04 -0.60
C SER A 399 -10.26 -14.14 -1.67
N ASN A 400 -9.25 -13.29 -1.58
CA ASN A 400 -8.07 -13.22 -2.44
C ASN A 400 -6.75 -13.19 -1.63
N GLU A 401 -6.73 -13.79 -0.43
CA GLU A 401 -5.44 -14.09 0.24
C GLU A 401 -4.55 -14.93 -0.68
N SER A 402 -3.24 -14.72 -0.59
CA SER A 402 -2.33 -15.02 -1.69
C SER A 402 -1.98 -16.52 -1.80
N ASP A 403 -1.81 -16.96 -3.04
CA ASP A 403 -1.53 -18.35 -3.45
C ASP A 403 -0.09 -18.79 -3.08
N TYR A 404 0.24 -18.74 -1.79
CA TYR A 404 1.55 -19.07 -1.20
C TYR A 404 1.42 -19.71 0.21
N GLY A 405 0.26 -20.30 0.52
CA GLY A 405 0.05 -21.05 1.77
C GLY A 405 -0.13 -20.24 3.06
N ILE A 406 0.14 -18.93 3.06
CA ILE A 406 -0.02 -18.07 4.25
C ILE A 406 -1.38 -17.37 4.25
N TYR A 407 -2.13 -17.53 5.34
CA TYR A 407 -3.45 -16.93 5.56
C TYR A 407 -3.43 -16.05 6.81
N SER A 408 -4.09 -14.88 6.80
CA SER A 408 -4.00 -13.93 7.92
C SER A 408 -4.53 -14.52 9.23
N LYS A 409 -5.53 -15.41 9.14
CA LYS A 409 -6.09 -16.12 10.31
C LYS A 409 -5.06 -17.04 10.97
N HIS A 410 -4.36 -17.86 10.19
CA HIS A 410 -3.38 -18.82 10.71
C HIS A 410 -2.19 -18.09 11.36
N LEU A 411 -1.68 -17.06 10.68
CA LEU A 411 -0.67 -16.15 11.23
C LEU A 411 -1.12 -15.51 12.56
N ALA A 412 -2.38 -15.08 12.67
CA ALA A 412 -2.91 -14.51 13.91
C ALA A 412 -3.07 -15.54 15.04
N GLU A 413 -3.49 -16.78 14.73
CA GLU A 413 -3.66 -17.85 15.71
C GLU A 413 -2.31 -18.35 16.26
N VAL A 414 -1.28 -18.46 15.40
CA VAL A 414 0.10 -18.75 15.81
C VAL A 414 0.68 -17.60 16.62
N ALA A 415 0.53 -16.34 16.17
CA ALA A 415 1.01 -15.16 16.90
C ALA A 415 0.37 -15.05 18.29
N GLN A 416 -0.96 -15.16 18.39
CA GLN A 416 -1.68 -15.15 19.67
C GLN A 416 -1.12 -16.21 20.63
N THR A 417 -0.88 -17.42 20.14
CA THR A 417 -0.39 -18.56 20.94
C THR A 417 0.99 -18.28 21.55
N GLU A 418 1.96 -17.82 20.74
CA GLU A 418 3.32 -17.54 21.25
C GLU A 418 3.36 -16.25 22.09
N LEU A 419 2.52 -15.24 21.82
CA LEU A 419 2.40 -14.03 22.64
C LEU A 419 1.86 -14.34 24.04
N VAL A 420 0.76 -15.08 24.16
CA VAL A 420 0.19 -15.49 25.47
C VAL A 420 1.25 -16.26 26.28
N LYS A 421 1.97 -17.16 25.62
CA LYS A 421 3.03 -17.99 26.22
C LYS A 421 4.26 -17.20 26.68
N ALA A 422 4.70 -16.19 25.92
CA ALA A 422 5.87 -15.38 26.27
C ALA A 422 5.56 -14.28 27.29
N LEU A 423 4.41 -13.61 27.15
CA LEU A 423 4.02 -12.48 27.99
C LEU A 423 3.38 -12.90 29.32
N GLY A 424 2.78 -14.10 29.39
CA GLY A 424 2.15 -14.62 30.61
C GLY A 424 0.90 -13.86 31.06
N ILE A 425 0.34 -13.00 30.20
CA ILE A 425 -0.87 -12.22 30.46
C ILE A 425 -2.11 -12.91 29.87
N ARG A 426 -3.28 -12.37 30.18
CA ARG A 426 -4.58 -12.90 29.75
C ARG A 426 -4.67 -13.11 28.23
N ASP A 427 -5.07 -14.30 27.82
CA ASP A 427 -5.52 -14.59 26.47
C ASP A 427 -6.88 -13.94 26.19
N ARG A 428 -7.01 -13.33 25.00
CA ARG A 428 -8.23 -12.69 24.49
C ARG A 428 -8.63 -13.18 23.09
N GLY A 429 -7.86 -14.11 22.52
CA GLY A 429 -8.08 -14.75 21.22
C GLY A 429 -7.66 -13.92 20.00
N ALA A 430 -7.38 -14.63 18.90
CA ALA A 430 -7.26 -14.06 17.56
C ALA A 430 -8.66 -13.73 16.99
N LYS A 431 -8.82 -12.60 16.30
CA LYS A 431 -10.12 -12.03 15.92
C LYS A 431 -10.15 -11.53 14.48
N SER A 432 -11.22 -11.83 13.76
CA SER A 432 -11.44 -11.20 12.46
C SER A 432 -12.01 -9.80 12.65
N GLU A 433 -11.35 -8.79 12.07
CA GLU A 433 -11.83 -7.40 12.05
C GLU A 433 -11.63 -6.77 10.66
N PRO A 434 -12.63 -6.87 9.77
CA PRO A 434 -12.54 -6.36 8.40
C PRO A 434 -12.66 -4.84 8.28
N ALA A 435 -13.08 -4.11 9.32
CA ALA A 435 -13.23 -2.65 9.29
C ALA A 435 -11.91 -1.90 9.49
N TYR A 436 -10.88 -2.53 10.08
CA TYR A 436 -9.58 -1.90 10.29
C TYR A 436 -8.86 -1.63 8.96
N ALA A 437 -8.66 -0.34 8.64
CA ALA A 437 -8.18 0.09 7.33
C ALA A 437 -6.82 -0.53 6.92
N VAL A 438 -5.89 -0.72 7.86
CA VAL A 438 -4.60 -1.36 7.56
C VAL A 438 -4.75 -2.85 7.20
N LEU A 439 -5.65 -3.57 7.86
CA LEU A 439 -5.99 -4.95 7.53
C LEU A 439 -6.81 -5.07 6.24
N ASN A 440 -7.63 -4.06 5.95
CA ASN A 440 -8.49 -4.04 4.77
C ASN A 440 -7.73 -3.69 3.48
N LYS A 441 -6.85 -2.67 3.50
CA LYS A 441 -6.22 -2.09 2.30
C LYS A 441 -4.85 -2.65 1.92
N THR A 442 -4.26 -3.50 2.76
CA THR A 442 -3.13 -4.38 2.39
C THR A 442 -3.55 -5.38 1.30
N GLN A 443 -2.60 -5.82 0.47
CA GLN A 443 -2.82 -6.84 -0.57
C GLN A 443 -2.21 -8.21 -0.22
N MET A 444 -1.51 -8.29 0.90
CA MET A 444 -0.90 -9.49 1.48
C MET A 444 -1.60 -9.90 2.79
N PRO A 445 -1.34 -11.12 3.32
CA PRO A 445 -1.77 -11.52 4.66
C PRO A 445 -1.30 -10.53 5.73
N ALA A 446 -2.21 -10.14 6.61
CA ALA A 446 -2.04 -8.99 7.49
C ALA A 446 -2.59 -9.22 8.89
N ILE A 447 -1.83 -8.82 9.91
CA ILE A 447 -2.27 -8.81 11.32
C ILE A 447 -1.98 -7.48 12.01
N ILE A 448 -2.79 -7.14 13.01
CA ILE A 448 -2.44 -6.18 14.07
C ILE A 448 -2.27 -6.97 15.36
N ILE A 449 -1.12 -6.82 16.03
CA ILE A 449 -0.91 -7.35 17.37
C ILE A 449 -1.18 -6.25 18.39
N GLU A 450 -2.08 -6.49 19.34
CA GLU A 450 -2.38 -5.63 20.48
C GLU A 450 -1.72 -6.21 21.74
N GLY A 451 -0.46 -5.81 22.00
CA GLY A 451 0.41 -6.51 22.95
C GLY A 451 -0.07 -6.55 24.40
N ALA A 452 -0.61 -5.44 24.91
CA ALA A 452 -1.20 -5.30 26.25
C ALA A 452 -2.02 -3.99 26.35
N PHE A 453 -2.71 -3.76 27.46
CA PHE A 453 -3.57 -2.58 27.66
C PHE A 453 -2.89 -1.44 28.43
N LEU A 454 -2.65 -0.29 27.78
CA LEU A 454 -2.13 0.94 28.40
C LEU A 454 -3.05 1.51 29.49
N SER A 455 -4.36 1.26 29.40
CA SER A 455 -5.34 1.71 30.41
C SER A 455 -5.31 0.87 31.68
N ASN A 456 -4.69 -0.31 31.68
CA ASN A 456 -4.63 -1.21 32.83
C ASN A 456 -3.32 -1.07 33.61
N PRO A 457 -3.35 -0.71 34.91
CA PRO A 457 -2.14 -0.46 35.70
C PRO A 457 -1.14 -1.62 35.77
N ASP A 458 -1.58 -2.88 35.68
CA ASP A 458 -0.68 -4.03 35.79
C ASP A 458 -0.05 -4.39 34.44
N ASN A 459 -0.77 -4.20 33.34
CA ASN A 459 -0.20 -4.22 31.99
C ASN A 459 0.79 -3.05 31.80
N LEU A 460 0.42 -1.82 32.18
CA LEU A 460 1.29 -0.64 32.07
C LEU A 460 2.64 -0.82 32.80
N LYS A 461 2.64 -1.41 34.01
CA LYS A 461 3.88 -1.74 34.75
C LYS A 461 4.79 -2.68 33.94
N LEU A 462 4.23 -3.71 33.30
CA LEU A 462 4.99 -4.64 32.47
C LEU A 462 5.55 -3.91 31.23
N MET A 463 4.71 -3.13 30.55
CA MET A 463 5.05 -2.40 29.31
C MET A 463 6.20 -1.40 29.47
N LEU A 464 6.41 -0.86 30.67
CA LEU A 464 7.54 0.00 31.01
C LEU A 464 8.89 -0.76 31.09
N THR A 465 8.89 -2.09 31.26
CA THR A 465 10.11 -2.92 31.30
C THR A 465 10.63 -3.27 29.90
N ASP A 466 11.96 -3.35 29.76
CA ASP A 466 12.56 -3.94 28.55
C ASP A 466 12.22 -5.42 28.39
N GLU A 467 12.10 -6.17 29.49
CA GLU A 467 11.79 -7.61 29.45
C GLU A 467 10.45 -7.90 28.75
N PHE A 468 9.42 -7.09 29.00
CA PHE A 468 8.14 -7.22 28.30
C PHE A 468 8.27 -6.90 26.80
N ARG A 469 8.96 -5.81 26.45
CA ARG A 469 9.09 -5.36 25.05
C ARG A 469 9.94 -6.33 24.22
N GLU A 470 10.97 -6.90 24.84
CA GLU A 470 11.78 -7.99 24.27
C GLU A 470 10.95 -9.28 24.08
N LYS A 471 10.19 -9.71 25.09
CA LYS A 471 9.32 -10.90 25.00
C LYS A 471 8.21 -10.76 23.95
N TYR A 472 7.64 -9.57 23.80
CA TYR A 472 6.67 -9.26 22.75
C TYR A 472 7.34 -9.39 21.38
N ALA A 473 8.46 -8.69 21.15
CA ALA A 473 9.20 -8.77 19.90
C ALA A 473 9.62 -10.21 19.55
N TYR A 474 10.12 -10.97 20.53
CA TYR A 474 10.50 -12.39 20.39
C TYR A 474 9.30 -13.25 19.97
N ALA A 475 8.16 -13.14 20.66
CA ALA A 475 6.98 -13.92 20.33
C ALA A 475 6.44 -13.63 18.92
N ALA A 476 6.42 -12.35 18.52
CA ALA A 476 6.03 -11.94 17.18
C ALA A 476 7.02 -12.46 16.12
N ALA A 477 8.33 -12.28 16.33
CA ALA A 477 9.38 -12.75 15.43
C ALA A 477 9.30 -14.27 15.21
N LYS A 478 9.16 -15.03 16.31
CA LYS A 478 9.04 -16.49 16.26
C LYS A 478 7.81 -16.94 15.46
N ALA A 479 6.64 -16.34 15.70
CA ALA A 479 5.41 -16.68 14.98
C ALA A 479 5.54 -16.42 13.47
N ILE A 480 6.19 -15.31 13.09
CA ILE A 480 6.45 -14.96 11.69
C ILE A 480 7.43 -15.95 11.05
N ILE A 481 8.54 -16.29 11.72
CA ILE A 481 9.53 -17.27 11.22
C ILE A 481 8.89 -18.64 11.02
N GLN A 482 8.07 -19.10 11.97
CA GLN A 482 7.32 -20.36 11.83
C GLN A 482 6.42 -20.34 10.58
N ILE A 483 5.60 -19.29 10.42
CA ILE A 483 4.69 -19.14 9.28
C ILE A 483 5.45 -19.07 7.93
N LEU A 484 6.61 -18.41 7.90
CA LEU A 484 7.47 -18.37 6.72
C LEU A 484 8.06 -19.74 6.39
N ASN A 485 8.49 -20.51 7.38
CA ASN A 485 9.02 -21.87 7.18
C ASN A 485 7.92 -22.86 6.73
N GLU A 486 6.71 -22.76 7.32
CA GLU A 486 5.53 -23.53 6.88
C GLU A 486 5.14 -23.20 5.41
N SER A 487 5.31 -21.95 4.96
CA SER A 487 4.97 -21.52 3.60
C SER A 487 5.80 -22.15 2.47
N VAL A 488 6.87 -22.88 2.81
CA VAL A 488 7.77 -23.55 1.87
C VAL A 488 7.99 -25.04 2.21
N SER A 489 7.23 -25.62 3.13
CA SER A 489 7.47 -27.00 3.62
C SER A 489 6.83 -28.13 2.80
N GLU A 490 6.40 -27.87 1.56
CA GLU A 490 5.80 -28.85 0.62
C GLU A 490 6.61 -29.01 -0.68
#